data_AF-A0A484MYU8-F1
#
_entry.id   AF-A0A484MYU8-F1
#
_cell.length_a   1.000
_cell.length_b   1.000
_cell.length_c   1.000
_cell.angle_alpha   90.00
_cell.angle_beta   90.00
_cell.angle_gamma   90.00
#
_symmetry.space_group_name_H-M   'P 1'
#
loop_
_entity.id
_entity.type
_entity.pdbx_description
1 polymer ?
#
loop_
_entity_poly.entity_id
_entity_poly.type
_entity_poly.pdbx_seq_one_letter_code
_entity_poly.pdbx_strand_id
1 'polypeptide(L)' 'MISFKPQKDGNSESAYSLVSLKSTNQHFNYKVSFIDLDLKYLNKMEFYYELDQKIVKSYIKMVNGVNQTRL' A
#
# COMPACT_ATOMS: atom_id res chain seq x y z
N MET A 1 3.22 0.54 7.84
CA MET A 1 4.68 0.78 7.88
C MET A 1 5.40 -0.53 8.14
N ILE A 2 6.51 -0.78 7.45
CA ILE A 2 7.37 -1.95 7.68
C ILE A 2 8.74 -1.43 8.13
N SER A 3 9.24 -1.94 9.26
CA SER A 3 10.57 -1.58 9.77
C SER A 3 11.47 -2.79 9.72
N PHE A 4 12.70 -2.61 9.26
CA PHE A 4 13.72 -3.65 9.20
C PHE A 4 14.89 -3.32 10.12
N LYS A 5 15.44 -4.35 10.77
CA LYS A 5 16.66 -4.27 11.58
C LYS A 5 17.59 -5.41 11.17
N PRO A 6 18.82 -5.14 10.71
CA PRO A 6 19.81 -6.18 10.46
C PRO A 6 20.04 -7.00 11.73
N GLN A 7 20.07 -8.32 11.59
CA GLN A 7 20.45 -9.21 12.68
C GLN A 7 21.97 -9.35 12.67
N LYS A 8 22.64 -8.96 13.77
CA LYS A 8 24.05 -9.25 14.00
C LYS A 8 24.16 -10.58 14.75
N ASP A 9 25.18 -11.36 14.42
CA ASP A 9 25.37 -12.74 14.86
C ASP A 9 25.13 -12.92 16.37
N GLY A 10 24.30 -13.91 16.72
CA GLY A 10 24.17 -14.42 18.09
C GLY A 10 22.97 -13.96 18.92
N ASN A 11 22.14 -13.01 18.46
CA ASN A 11 20.90 -12.70 19.19
C ASN A 11 19.81 -13.73 18.84
N SER A 12 19.75 -14.78 19.67
CA SER A 12 18.65 -15.74 19.74
C SER A 12 17.42 -15.06 20.34
N GLU A 13 16.28 -15.19 19.65
CA GLU A 13 14.95 -14.71 20.04
C GLU A 13 14.72 -13.20 19.94
N SER A 14 14.37 -12.78 18.73
CA SER A 14 13.61 -11.56 18.47
C SER A 14 12.12 -11.92 18.44
N ALA A 15 11.26 -11.17 19.14
CA ALA A 15 9.81 -11.28 19.03
C ALA A 15 9.26 -10.83 17.65
N TYR A 16 10.13 -10.34 16.77
CA TYR A 16 9.81 -9.90 15.43
C TYR A 16 10.10 -10.99 14.40
N SER A 17 9.31 -10.99 13.33
CA SER A 17 9.47 -11.91 12.20
C SER A 17 10.82 -11.71 11.50
N LEU A 18 11.35 -12.77 10.89
CA LEU A 18 12.65 -12.76 10.23
C LEU A 18 12.48 -12.94 8.72
N VAL A 19 13.25 -12.18 7.94
CA VAL A 19 13.45 -12.43 6.51
C VAL A 19 14.92 -12.69 6.23
N SER A 20 15.19 -13.74 5.45
CA SER A 20 16.54 -14.16 5.07
C SER A 20 16.77 -13.92 3.58
N LEU A 21 17.76 -13.08 3.26
CA LEU A 21 18.13 -12.75 1.89
C LEU A 21 19.30 -13.64 1.45
N LYS A 22 18.98 -14.70 0.69
CA LYS A 22 19.96 -15.72 0.28
C LYS A 22 21.09 -15.17 -0.57
N SER A 23 20.83 -14.18 -1.43
CA SER A 23 21.83 -13.61 -2.35
C SER A 23 22.98 -12.91 -1.63
N THR A 24 22.73 -12.34 -0.45
CA THR A 24 23.74 -11.62 0.34
C THR A 24 24.07 -12.33 1.65
N ASN A 25 23.43 -13.47 1.92
CA ASN A 25 23.51 -14.20 3.19
C ASN A 25 23.25 -13.30 4.43
N GLN A 26 22.29 -12.38 4.30
CA GLN A 26 21.92 -11.43 5.36
C GLN A 26 20.55 -11.77 5.94
N HIS A 27 20.38 -11.44 7.22
CA HIS A 27 19.15 -11.67 7.97
C HIS A 27 18.62 -10.35 8.53
N PHE A 28 17.31 -10.13 8.42
CA PHE A 28 16.66 -8.92 8.92
C PHE A 28 15.43 -9.29 9.75
N ASN A 29 15.40 -8.80 10.99
CA ASN A 29 14.17 -8.79 11.76
C ASN A 29 13.27 -7.68 11.22
N TYR A 30 11.98 -7.97 11.06
CA TYR A 30 11.01 -6.99 10.60
C TYR A 30 9.74 -7.00 11.44
N LYS A 31 9.15 -5.81 11.57
CA LYS A 31 7.81 -5.63 12.15
C LYS A 31 6.93 -4.88 11.18
N VAL A 32 5.66 -5.22 11.18
CA VAL A 32 4.62 -4.53 10.41
C VAL A 32 3.68 -3.84 11.38
N SER A 33 3.32 -2.60 11.06
CA SER A 33 2.35 -1.82 11.83
C SER A 33 1.35 -1.17 10.89
N PHE A 34 0.06 -1.36 11.16
CA PHE A 34 -0.99 -0.54 10.56
C PHE A 34 -0.93 0.85 11.18
N ILE A 35 -1.01 1.86 10.32
CA ILE A 35 -1.02 3.28 10.68
C ILE A 35 -2.16 3.95 9.91
N ASP A 36 -2.59 5.14 10.33
CA ASP A 36 -3.76 5.84 9.77
C ASP A 36 -5.04 4.98 9.83
N LEU A 37 -5.35 4.50 11.03
CA LEU A 37 -6.59 3.76 11.33
C LEU A 37 -7.71 4.69 11.83
N ASP A 38 -7.71 5.94 11.35
CA ASP A 38 -8.67 6.93 11.80
C ASP A 38 -10.07 6.61 11.29
N LEU A 39 -11.04 6.70 12.21
CA LEU A 39 -12.45 6.54 11.88
C LEU A 39 -12.85 7.57 10.82
N LYS A 40 -13.48 7.11 9.74
CA LYS A 40 -14.03 8.00 8.72
C LYS A 40 -15.46 8.38 9.09
N TYR A 41 -15.76 9.68 9.01
CA TYR A 41 -17.09 10.21 9.35
C TYR A 41 -18.16 9.76 8.34
N LEU A 42 -19.36 9.43 8.84
CA LEU A 42 -20.48 8.98 8.01
C LEU A 42 -20.90 10.02 6.95
N ASN A 43 -20.83 11.32 7.28
CA ASN A 43 -21.15 12.39 6.35
C ASN A 43 -20.21 12.45 5.13
N LYS A 44 -19.06 11.76 5.15
CA LYS A 44 -18.19 11.65 3.97
C LYS A 44 -18.73 10.68 2.92
N MET A 45 -19.77 9.89 3.20
CA MET A 45 -20.31 8.93 2.23
C MET A 45 -20.81 9.61 0.96
N GLU A 46 -21.53 10.72 1.08
CA GLU A 46 -22.00 11.49 -0.08
C GLU A 46 -20.82 12.05 -0.88
N PHE A 47 -19.84 12.63 -0.19
CA PHE A 47 -18.61 13.11 -0.82
C PHE A 47 -17.87 11.99 -1.59
N TYR A 48 -17.74 10.80 -1.01
CA TYR A 48 -17.09 9.67 -1.67
C TYR A 48 -17.89 9.16 -2.87
N TYR A 49 -19.22 9.13 -2.79
CA TYR A 49 -20.08 8.78 -3.92
C TYR A 49 -19.89 9.74 -5.10
N GLU A 50 -19.92 11.05 -4.84
CA GLU A 50 -19.69 12.03 -5.91
C GLU A 50 -18.29 11.96 -6.51
N LEU A 51 -17.28 11.71 -5.67
CA LEU A 51 -15.90 11.59 -6.10
C LEU A 51 -15.73 10.38 -7.03
N ASP A 52 -16.31 9.23 -6.67
CA ASP A 52 -16.29 8.02 -7.51
C ASP A 52 -16.94 8.28 -8.88
N GLN A 53 -18.13 8.90 -8.89
CA GLN A 53 -18.82 9.27 -10.12
C GLN A 53 -17.96 10.17 -11.02
N LYS A 54 -17.21 11.12 -10.43
CA LYS A 54 -16.30 12.01 -11.18
C LYS A 54 -15.11 11.24 -11.75
N ILE A 55 -14.50 10.34 -10.98
CA ILE A 55 -13.38 9.50 -11.42
C ILE A 55 -13.81 8.62 -12.60
N VAL A 56 -14.93 7.89 -12.45
CA VAL A 56 -15.44 6.98 -13.48
C VAL A 56 -15.79 7.73 -14.76
N LYS A 57 -16.53 8.84 -14.66
CA LYS A 57 -16.88 9.68 -15.83
C LYS A 57 -15.64 10.20 -16.54
N SER A 58 -14.62 10.61 -15.79
CA SER A 58 -13.36 11.12 -16.37
C SER A 58 -12.60 10.01 -17.09
N TYR A 59 -12.51 8.83 -16.47
CA TYR A 59 -11.87 7.66 -17.07
C TYR A 59 -12.55 7.23 -18.37
N ILE A 60 -13.89 7.14 -18.38
CA ILE A 60 -14.67 6.80 -19.58
C ILE A 60 -14.42 7.80 -20.72
N LYS A 61 -14.42 9.10 -20.42
CA LYS A 61 -14.12 10.14 -21.43
C LYS A 61 -12.72 9.97 -22.03
N MET A 62 -11.72 9.71 -21.20
CA MET A 62 -10.35 9.47 -21.65
C MET A 62 -10.27 8.26 -22.59
N VAL A 63 -10.85 7.12 -22.19
CA VAL A 63 -10.83 5.89 -23.00
C VAL A 63 -11.56 6.08 -24.32
N ASN A 64 -12.73 6.72 -24.31
CA ASN A 64 -13.50 6.96 -25.53
C ASN A 64 -12.84 7.97 -26.47
N GLY A 65 -12.22 9.02 -25.94
CA GLY A 65 -11.42 9.96 -26.75
C GLY A 65 -10.22 9.29 -27.42
N VAL A 66 -9.52 8.39 -26.71
CA VAL A 66 -8.43 7.60 -27.28
C VAL A 66 -8.92 6.67 -28.40
N ASN A 67 -10.08 6.04 -28.25
CA ASN A 67 -10.66 5.20 -29.30
C ASN A 67 -11.08 5.99 -30.54
N GLN A 68 -11.54 7.23 -30.37
CA GLN A 68 -11.88 8.12 -31.49
C GLN A 68 -10.65 8.68 -32.22
N THR A 69 -9.47 8.72 -31.58
CA THR A 69 -8.24 9.23 -32.21
C THR A 69 -7.43 8.11 -32.92
N ARG A 70 -7.81 6.85 -32.70
CA ARG A 70 -7.16 5.66 -33.30
C ARG A 70 -7.92 5.08 -34.51
N LEU A 71 -9.06 5.67 -34.86
CA LEU A 71 -9.82 5.43 -36.09
C LEU A 71 -9.57 6.57 -37.07
#